data_AF-A0A2R6RZU8-F1
#
_entry.id   AF-A0A2R6RZU8-F1
#
_cell.length_a   1.000
_cell.length_b   1.000
_cell.length_c   1.000
_cell.angle_alpha   90.00
_cell.angle_beta   90.00
_cell.angle_gamma   90.00
#
_symmetry.space_group_name_H-M   'P 1'
#
loop_
_entity.id
_entity.type
_entity.pdbx_description
1 polymer ?
#
loop_
_entity_poly.entity_id
_entity_poly.type
_entity_poly.pdbx_seq_one_letter_code
_entity_poly.pdbx_strand_id
1 'polypeptide(L)'
;MANAGFREVTEGGKLEILKEMGRLNTIHADGLDARYLLGTILWPLFHYLLWQDVATEYASADAHWAPAYAAVNEAFAKSVQSVYQSDASLVVKKSSLGANLICFQTYSYSRHFTSSCVRVCGYEITSRGAIDVQGHVSSIAYCPVGVNADRVRKDILRPGIQPKLEALRALYEGKRIIVGRDKLDVVKGVVQKLRAFEKLLQDYPQWIGKVVLIQVTSPALSDSPKLKKQASEIVANINVGHQRIKKDEFYALLSVADLGVITPLRDGMNTMSMEFVIAQNSTKKSPLVLFEVMGISNNMSEALQINPWNLGEVAAAMHQGLTMSDEDKLERHNKPYKIVSTHTSHTWAAMLAKMLIEQFTAAI
;
A
#
# COMPACT_ATOMS: atom_id res chain seq x y z
N MET A 1 -8.01 24.86 -34.53
CA MET A 1 -9.05 25.20 -33.54
C MET A 1 -10.03 24.04 -33.47
N ALA A 2 -9.98 23.24 -32.42
CA ALA A 2 -10.95 22.19 -32.13
C ALA A 2 -11.12 22.12 -30.60
N ASN A 3 -12.33 22.47 -30.14
CA ASN A 3 -12.74 22.52 -28.75
C ASN A 3 -12.75 21.11 -28.13
N ALA A 4 -11.94 20.88 -27.10
CA ALA A 4 -12.12 19.77 -26.16
C ALA A 4 -13.04 20.26 -25.03
N GLY A 5 -14.35 20.02 -25.18
CA GLY A 5 -15.34 20.35 -24.16
C GLY A 5 -15.13 19.52 -22.91
N PHE A 6 -14.91 20.20 -21.78
CA PHE A 6 -15.11 19.63 -20.46
C PHE A 6 -16.61 19.29 -20.32
N ARG A 7 -16.94 18.01 -20.20
CA ARG A 7 -18.28 17.60 -19.75
C ARG A 7 -18.35 17.82 -18.25
N GLU A 8 -19.15 18.79 -17.86
CA GLU A 8 -19.56 19.06 -16.49
C GLU A 8 -20.30 17.83 -15.94
N VAL A 9 -19.80 17.25 -14.84
CA VAL A 9 -20.52 16.19 -14.14
C VAL A 9 -21.74 16.83 -13.47
N THR A 10 -22.92 16.46 -13.95
CA THR A 10 -24.21 16.93 -13.42
C THR A 10 -24.34 16.56 -11.94
N GLU A 11 -25.10 17.35 -11.17
CA GLU A 11 -25.33 17.11 -9.73
C GLU A 11 -25.79 15.67 -9.43
N GLY A 12 -26.55 15.05 -10.33
CA GLY A 12 -26.95 13.65 -10.24
C GLY A 12 -25.79 12.65 -10.28
N GLY A 13 -24.78 12.87 -11.13
CA GLY A 13 -23.59 12.02 -11.21
C GLY A 13 -22.64 12.19 -10.02
N LYS A 14 -22.61 13.38 -9.41
CA LYS A 14 -21.87 13.64 -8.16
C LYS A 14 -22.51 12.94 -6.95
N LEU A 15 -23.85 12.85 -6.93
CA LEU A 15 -24.61 12.15 -5.90
C LEU A 15 -24.43 10.62 -5.97
N GLU A 16 -24.23 10.07 -7.16
CA GLU A 16 -23.96 8.65 -7.39
C GLU A 16 -22.58 8.22 -6.87
N ILE A 17 -21.55 9.03 -7.12
CA ILE A 17 -20.17 8.82 -6.61
C ILE A 17 -20.16 8.82 -5.07
N LEU A 18 -20.91 9.72 -4.44
CA LEU A 18 -21.04 9.80 -2.98
C LEU A 18 -21.82 8.61 -2.39
N LYS A 19 -22.86 8.13 -3.10
CA LYS A 19 -23.57 6.90 -2.73
C LYS A 19 -22.67 5.67 -2.88
N GLU A 20 -21.82 5.62 -3.90
CA GLU A 20 -20.80 4.57 -4.05
C GLU A 20 -19.74 4.64 -2.94
N MET A 21 -19.28 5.83 -2.54
CA MET A 21 -18.38 6.00 -1.39
C MET A 21 -19.03 5.53 -0.08
N GLY A 22 -20.31 5.85 0.14
CA GLY A 22 -21.09 5.33 1.26
C GLY A 22 -21.25 3.80 1.28
N ARG A 23 -21.26 3.17 0.09
CA ARG A 23 -21.36 1.71 -0.09
C ARG A 23 -20.01 0.99 0.01
N LEU A 24 -18.91 1.67 -0.35
CA LEU A 24 -17.52 1.20 -0.21
C LEU A 24 -17.04 1.18 1.25
N ASN A 25 -17.63 2.01 2.10
CA ASN A 25 -17.33 2.08 3.53
C ASN A 25 -17.66 0.75 4.24
N THR A 26 -18.61 -0.06 3.76
CA THR A 26 -19.00 -1.33 4.39
C THR A 26 -17.98 -2.49 4.34
N ILE A 27 -16.72 -2.26 3.96
CA ILE A 27 -15.72 -3.34 3.74
C ILE A 27 -14.56 -3.28 4.77
N HIS A 28 -14.81 -3.95 5.90
CA HIS A 28 -13.92 -4.81 6.72
C HIS A 28 -12.67 -4.20 7.39
N ALA A 29 -12.72 -4.23 8.72
CA ALA A 29 -11.55 -4.34 9.61
C ALA A 29 -11.53 -5.76 10.18
N ASP A 30 -10.63 -6.63 9.69
CA ASP A 30 -10.43 -7.95 10.27
C ASP A 30 -9.38 -7.88 11.37
N GLY A 31 -9.75 -8.28 12.60
CA GLY A 31 -8.78 -8.63 13.65
C GLY A 31 -8.90 -7.91 15.00
N LEU A 32 -10.07 -7.44 15.42
CA LEU A 32 -10.31 -7.00 16.80
C LEU A 32 -11.18 -8.01 17.55
N ASP A 33 -10.64 -8.60 18.63
CA ASP A 33 -11.45 -9.23 19.68
C ASP A 33 -12.37 -8.14 20.26
N ALA A 34 -13.67 -8.32 20.11
CA ALA A 34 -14.74 -7.33 20.27
C ALA A 34 -14.95 -6.78 21.70
N ARG A 35 -13.98 -6.97 22.61
CA ARG A 35 -14.10 -6.63 24.03
C ARG A 35 -13.49 -5.28 24.43
N TYR A 36 -12.81 -4.57 23.52
CA TYR A 36 -12.10 -3.33 23.83
C TYR A 36 -12.75 -2.03 23.28
N LEU A 37 -13.94 -2.11 22.68
CA LEU A 37 -14.57 -0.95 21.98
C LEU A 37 -15.86 -0.41 22.63
N LEU A 38 -16.21 -0.87 23.84
CA LEU A 38 -17.41 -0.37 24.51
C LEU A 38 -17.15 0.96 25.22
N GLY A 39 -17.63 2.04 24.58
CA GLY A 39 -17.86 3.35 25.19
C GLY A 39 -16.99 4.46 24.61
N THR A 40 -17.62 5.43 23.92
CA THR A 40 -17.10 6.78 23.60
C THR A 40 -16.02 7.00 22.54
N ILE A 41 -15.32 5.99 22.01
CA ILE A 41 -14.26 6.22 21.00
C ILE A 41 -14.76 5.90 19.60
N LEU A 42 -15.00 6.94 18.81
CA LEU A 42 -15.46 6.86 17.43
C LEU A 42 -14.31 7.14 16.46
N TRP A 43 -13.98 6.17 15.62
CA TRP A 43 -12.83 6.22 14.72
C TRP A 43 -13.29 6.28 13.25
N PRO A 44 -13.49 7.48 12.69
CA PRO A 44 -13.58 7.63 11.24
C PRO A 44 -12.17 7.41 10.64
N LEU A 45 -11.95 6.23 10.06
CA LEU A 45 -10.77 5.95 9.25
C LEU A 45 -10.79 6.87 8.03
N PHE A 46 -10.13 8.03 8.11
CA PHE A 46 -9.85 8.83 6.93
C PHE A 46 -9.00 8.02 5.96
N HIS A 47 -9.65 7.56 4.88
CA HIS A 47 -9.05 6.97 3.69
C HIS A 47 -7.78 6.15 3.93
N TYR A 48 -7.96 5.01 4.58
CA TYR A 48 -7.37 3.84 4.00
C TYR A 48 -8.28 3.44 2.85
N LEU A 49 -7.91 3.75 1.60
CA LEU A 49 -8.21 2.79 0.55
C LEU A 49 -7.39 1.54 0.90
N LEU A 50 -7.88 0.74 1.85
CA LEU A 50 -7.60 -0.69 1.91
C LEU A 50 -8.29 -1.25 0.67
N TRP A 51 -7.67 -1.01 -0.48
CA TRP A 51 -8.18 -1.45 -1.76
C TRP A 51 -8.20 -2.97 -1.79
N GLN A 52 -9.35 -3.59 -1.50
CA GLN A 52 -9.85 -4.96 -1.79
C GLN A 52 -8.90 -6.17 -1.70
N ASP A 53 -7.62 -5.98 -1.41
CA ASP A 53 -6.58 -6.99 -1.36
C ASP A 53 -6.34 -7.48 0.07
N VAL A 54 -7.01 -6.86 1.04
CA VAL A 54 -7.01 -7.25 2.46
C VAL A 54 -8.31 -7.97 2.84
N ALA A 55 -9.33 -7.92 1.98
CA ALA A 55 -10.47 -8.82 2.05
C ALA A 55 -10.02 -10.19 1.55
N THR A 56 -9.90 -11.13 2.47
CA THR A 56 -10.03 -12.55 2.16
C THR A 56 -11.37 -12.78 1.44
N GLU A 57 -11.47 -13.82 0.61
CA GLU A 57 -12.73 -14.29 0.01
C GLU A 57 -13.82 -14.70 1.04
N TYR A 58 -13.52 -14.55 2.33
CA TYR A 58 -14.48 -14.61 3.41
C TYR A 58 -14.83 -13.20 3.86
N ALA A 59 -16.11 -12.86 3.71
CA ALA A 59 -16.67 -11.78 4.47
C ALA A 59 -16.66 -12.18 5.96
N SER A 60 -15.72 -11.67 6.75
CA SER A 60 -15.93 -11.58 8.19
C SER A 60 -16.83 -10.39 8.46
N ALA A 61 -18.10 -10.54 8.06
CA ALA A 61 -19.15 -9.63 8.44
C ALA A 61 -19.45 -9.85 9.93
N ASP A 62 -18.65 -9.27 10.81
CA ASP A 62 -19.09 -9.06 12.18
C ASP A 62 -20.29 -8.09 12.11
N ALA A 63 -21.50 -8.64 12.22
CA ALA A 63 -22.74 -7.88 12.09
C ALA A 63 -22.90 -6.76 13.15
N HIS A 64 -22.02 -6.75 14.17
CA HIS A 64 -22.06 -5.83 15.30
C HIS A 64 -21.59 -4.40 15.00
N TRP A 65 -20.77 -4.16 13.98
CA TRP A 65 -20.20 -2.81 13.71
C TRP A 65 -20.83 -2.08 12.53
N ALA A 66 -21.48 -2.79 11.60
CA ALA A 66 -21.98 -2.21 10.35
C ALA A 66 -22.89 -0.98 10.53
N PRO A 67 -23.84 -0.93 11.50
CA PRO A 67 -24.72 0.22 11.66
C PRO A 67 -24.00 1.46 12.19
N ALA A 68 -23.15 1.30 13.21
CA ALA A 68 -22.43 2.42 13.82
C ALA A 68 -21.34 2.97 12.89
N TYR A 69 -20.60 2.09 12.23
CA TYR A 69 -19.61 2.47 11.23
C TYR A 69 -20.24 3.20 10.03
N ALA A 70 -21.39 2.72 9.53
CA ALA A 70 -22.12 3.38 8.45
C ALA A 70 -22.65 4.75 8.88
N ALA A 71 -23.27 4.86 10.06
CA ALA A 71 -23.82 6.11 10.58
C ALA A 71 -22.75 7.22 10.73
N VAL A 72 -21.54 6.85 11.11
CA VAL A 72 -20.42 7.79 11.33
C VAL A 72 -19.83 8.27 10.02
N ASN A 73 -19.63 7.35 9.08
CA ASN A 73 -19.21 7.72 7.74
C ASN A 73 -20.28 8.53 7.00
N GLU A 74 -21.56 8.29 7.27
CA GLU A 74 -22.68 9.09 6.76
C GLU A 74 -22.70 10.49 7.38
N ALA A 75 -22.56 10.61 8.71
CA ALA A 75 -22.46 11.90 9.38
C ALA A 75 -21.26 12.70 8.88
N PHE A 76 -20.12 12.04 8.70
CA PHE A 76 -18.92 12.62 8.11
C PHE A 76 -19.16 13.09 6.66
N ALA A 77 -19.77 12.24 5.82
CA ALA A 77 -20.10 12.60 4.45
C ALA A 77 -21.04 13.81 4.38
N LYS A 78 -22.02 13.90 5.30
CA LYS A 78 -22.89 15.07 5.46
C LYS A 78 -22.12 16.33 5.88
N SER A 79 -21.12 16.21 6.77
CA SER A 79 -20.24 17.33 7.14
C SER A 79 -19.33 17.79 5.98
N VAL A 80 -18.83 16.85 5.17
CA VAL A 80 -18.12 17.18 3.91
C VAL A 80 -19.06 17.92 2.96
N GLN A 81 -20.29 17.44 2.81
CA GLN A 81 -21.30 18.04 1.95
C GLN A 81 -21.70 19.44 2.41
N SER A 82 -21.85 19.68 3.72
CA SER A 82 -22.26 20.99 4.25
C SER A 82 -21.18 22.08 4.10
N VAL A 83 -19.91 21.68 3.95
CA VAL A 83 -18.77 22.60 3.76
C VAL A 83 -18.37 22.71 2.29
N TYR A 84 -19.09 22.01 1.39
CA TYR A 84 -18.75 21.90 -0.02
C TYR A 84 -18.95 23.23 -0.76
N GLN A 85 -17.86 24.00 -0.89
CA GLN A 85 -17.68 25.04 -1.91
C GLN A 85 -16.72 24.51 -2.99
N SER A 86 -16.68 25.16 -4.15
CA SER A 86 -16.05 24.71 -5.41
C SER A 86 -14.59 24.24 -5.34
N ASP A 87 -13.88 24.44 -4.22
CA ASP A 87 -12.55 23.90 -3.95
C ASP A 87 -12.60 22.70 -3.00
N ALA A 88 -12.70 21.50 -3.57
CA ALA A 88 -12.75 20.23 -2.85
C ALA A 88 -11.55 19.99 -1.90
N SER A 89 -10.40 20.65 -2.14
CA SER A 89 -9.21 20.49 -1.30
C SER A 89 -9.33 21.17 0.06
N LEU A 90 -10.08 22.28 0.13
CA LEU A 90 -10.41 23.00 1.36
C LEU A 90 -11.46 22.25 2.18
N VAL A 91 -12.40 21.60 1.52
CA VAL A 91 -13.50 20.84 2.15
C VAL A 91 -12.98 19.62 2.90
N VAL A 92 -12.10 18.84 2.27
CA VAL A 92 -11.48 17.66 2.92
C VAL A 92 -10.66 18.10 4.13
N LYS A 93 -9.92 19.22 4.05
CA LYS A 93 -9.13 19.73 5.17
C LYS A 93 -10.01 20.18 6.34
N LYS A 94 -11.05 20.98 6.08
CA LYS A 94 -11.98 21.45 7.12
C LYS A 94 -12.77 20.31 7.78
N SER A 95 -13.18 19.31 7.00
CA SER A 95 -13.88 18.14 7.53
C SER A 95 -12.96 17.18 8.30
N SER A 96 -11.69 17.01 7.91
CA SER A 96 -10.70 16.24 8.70
C SER A 96 -10.39 16.86 10.04
N LEU A 97 -10.42 18.18 10.14
CA LEU A 97 -10.09 18.92 11.35
C LEU A 97 -11.24 18.97 12.38
N GLY A 98 -12.31 18.20 12.17
CA GLY A 98 -13.28 17.87 13.23
C GLY A 98 -12.85 16.66 14.07
N ALA A 99 -11.77 15.95 13.70
CA ALA A 99 -11.26 14.81 14.46
C ALA A 99 -10.35 15.25 15.61
N ASN A 100 -10.33 14.49 16.71
CA ASN A 100 -9.36 14.72 17.80
C ASN A 100 -7.93 14.31 17.41
N LEU A 101 -7.80 13.34 16.49
CA LEU A 101 -6.52 12.83 15.99
C LEU A 101 -6.60 12.59 14.48
N ILE A 102 -5.62 13.13 13.75
CA ILE A 102 -5.39 12.86 12.34
C ILE A 102 -4.03 12.18 12.21
N CYS A 103 -4.03 10.95 11.69
CA CYS A 103 -2.84 10.12 11.62
C CYS A 103 -2.44 9.76 10.19
N PHE A 104 -1.17 9.93 9.84
CA PHE A 104 -0.63 9.68 8.51
C PHE A 104 0.29 8.45 8.45
N GLN A 105 0.55 7.91 7.26
CA GLN A 105 1.52 6.82 7.08
C GLN A 105 2.96 7.27 7.30
N THR A 106 3.28 8.52 6.96
CA THR A 106 4.64 9.04 7.00
C THR A 106 4.68 10.38 7.71
N TYR A 107 5.82 10.67 8.32
CA TYR A 107 6.10 11.99 8.88
C TYR A 107 6.04 13.10 7.84
N SER A 108 6.49 12.84 6.60
CA SER A 108 6.40 13.84 5.53
C SER A 108 4.96 14.23 5.23
N TYR A 109 4.04 13.26 5.19
CA TYR A 109 2.63 13.53 4.91
C TYR A 109 1.98 14.34 6.03
N SER A 110 2.29 14.03 7.29
CA SER A 110 1.79 14.82 8.42
C SER A 110 2.29 16.26 8.38
N ARG A 111 3.58 16.48 8.07
CA ARG A 111 4.17 17.82 7.90
C ARG A 111 3.54 18.61 6.76
N HIS A 112 3.30 17.97 5.61
CA HIS A 112 2.64 18.62 4.48
C HIS A 112 1.18 18.99 4.79
N PHE A 113 0.47 18.13 5.52
CA PHE A 113 -0.88 18.44 5.99
C PHE A 113 -0.88 19.64 6.95
N THR A 114 -0.04 19.60 7.99
CA THR A 114 0.15 20.73 8.93
C THR A 114 0.46 22.03 8.20
N SER A 115 1.43 22.01 7.27
CA SER A 115 1.77 23.21 6.48
C SER A 115 0.61 23.70 5.63
N SER A 116 -0.23 22.79 5.13
CA SER A 116 -1.42 23.15 4.35
C SER A 116 -2.50 23.79 5.23
N CYS A 117 -2.72 23.28 6.44
CA CYS A 117 -3.66 23.86 7.40
C CYS A 117 -3.28 25.30 7.76
N VAL A 118 -1.99 25.56 8.01
CA VAL A 118 -1.52 26.92 8.32
C VAL A 118 -1.61 27.83 7.11
N ARG A 119 -0.96 27.45 6.00
CA ARG A 119 -0.77 28.38 4.87
C ARG A 119 -2.03 28.60 4.04
N VAL A 120 -2.89 27.58 3.94
CA VAL A 120 -4.07 27.62 3.06
C VAL A 120 -5.33 27.94 3.86
N CYS A 121 -5.46 27.39 5.06
CA CYS A 121 -6.67 27.58 5.87
C CYS A 121 -6.51 28.66 6.95
N GLY A 122 -5.29 29.14 7.21
CA GLY A 122 -5.03 30.17 8.21
C GLY A 122 -5.13 29.68 9.66
N TYR A 123 -5.08 28.36 9.89
CA TYR A 123 -5.16 27.82 11.25
C TYR A 123 -3.85 27.97 12.00
N GLU A 124 -3.95 28.06 13.32
CA GLU A 124 -2.80 28.16 14.22
C GLU A 124 -2.30 26.79 14.65
N ILE A 125 -1.00 26.71 14.93
CA ILE A 125 -0.38 25.52 15.52
C ILE A 125 -0.20 25.79 17.01
N THR A 126 -0.73 24.89 17.84
CA THR A 126 -0.53 24.92 19.29
C THR A 126 0.92 24.64 19.67
N SER A 127 1.31 24.95 20.91
CA SER A 127 2.66 24.62 21.43
C SER A 127 3.01 23.13 21.38
N ARG A 128 1.99 22.25 21.32
CA ARG A 128 2.14 20.79 21.20
C ARG A 128 2.16 20.27 19.75
N GLY A 129 2.10 21.15 18.76
CA GLY A 129 2.13 20.78 17.34
C GLY A 129 0.78 20.33 16.76
N ALA A 130 -0.31 20.44 17.51
CA ALA A 130 -1.68 20.21 17.05
C ALA A 130 -2.23 21.45 16.32
N ILE A 131 -3.26 21.26 15.48
CA ILE A 131 -3.94 22.34 14.75
C ILE A 131 -5.13 22.83 15.56
N ASP A 132 -5.18 24.13 15.86
CA ASP A 132 -6.36 24.77 16.44
C ASP A 132 -7.33 25.20 15.32
N VAL A 133 -8.52 24.61 15.34
CA VAL A 133 -9.63 24.96 14.47
C VAL A 133 -10.72 25.59 15.29
N GLN A 134 -10.59 26.90 15.51
CA GLN A 134 -11.60 27.73 16.15
C GLN A 134 -12.02 27.21 17.53
N GLY A 135 -11.03 26.78 18.33
CA GLY A 135 -11.22 26.23 19.67
C GLY A 135 -11.28 24.70 19.72
N HIS A 136 -11.38 24.01 18.58
CA HIS A 136 -11.22 22.56 18.51
C HIS A 136 -9.78 22.19 18.14
N VAL A 137 -9.08 21.50 19.04
CA VAL A 137 -7.68 21.12 18.83
C VAL A 137 -7.60 19.72 18.22
N SER A 138 -7.09 19.65 16.98
CA SER A 138 -6.84 18.41 16.25
C SER A 138 -5.36 18.02 16.32
N SER A 139 -5.04 16.93 17.02
CA SER A 139 -3.68 16.41 17.06
C SER A 139 -3.28 15.77 15.74
N ILE A 140 -2.06 16.07 15.28
CA ILE A 140 -1.50 15.55 14.05
C ILE A 140 -0.38 14.57 14.38
N ALA A 141 -0.46 13.35 13.87
CA ALA A 141 0.54 12.33 14.10
C ALA A 141 0.79 11.46 12.87
N TYR A 142 1.70 10.50 12.99
CA TYR A 142 1.91 9.46 11.97
C TYR A 142 2.08 8.11 12.65
N CYS A 143 1.53 7.07 12.04
CA CYS A 143 1.57 5.69 12.52
C CYS A 143 1.52 4.78 11.27
N PRO A 144 2.69 4.34 10.78
CA PRO A 144 2.77 3.50 9.59
C PRO A 144 2.06 2.16 9.82
N VAL A 145 1.20 1.77 8.88
CA VAL A 145 0.46 0.50 8.98
C VAL A 145 1.37 -0.71 8.73
N GLY A 146 1.22 -1.74 9.56
CA GLY A 146 1.84 -3.05 9.37
C GLY A 146 0.87 -4.08 8.80
N VAL A 147 1.39 -5.19 8.28
CA VAL A 147 0.57 -6.34 7.86
C VAL A 147 0.25 -7.26 9.05
N ASN A 148 -0.76 -8.11 8.90
CA ASN A 148 -1.01 -9.19 9.84
C ASN A 148 0.02 -10.31 9.61
N ALA A 149 1.17 -10.21 10.30
CA ALA A 149 2.29 -11.12 10.09
C ALA A 149 1.94 -12.59 10.39
N ASP A 150 1.13 -12.85 11.41
CA ASP A 150 0.69 -14.21 11.76
C ASP A 150 -0.24 -14.80 10.70
N ARG A 151 -1.15 -14.00 10.13
CA ARG A 151 -1.96 -14.42 8.99
C ARG A 151 -1.08 -14.79 7.81
N VAL A 152 -0.10 -13.96 7.46
CA VAL A 152 0.82 -14.26 6.35
C VAL A 152 1.60 -15.56 6.61
N ARG A 153 2.13 -15.76 7.83
CA ARG A 153 2.81 -17.02 8.21
C ARG A 153 1.91 -18.24 8.11
N LYS A 154 0.63 -18.12 8.46
CA LYS A 154 -0.35 -19.20 8.29
C LYS A 154 -0.65 -19.43 6.81
N ASP A 155 -0.83 -18.35 6.05
CA ASP A 155 -1.20 -18.40 4.65
C ASP A 155 -0.14 -19.10 3.78
N ILE A 156 1.15 -18.86 4.05
CA ILE A 156 2.27 -19.53 3.35
C ILE A 156 2.38 -21.02 3.68
N LEU A 157 1.83 -21.47 4.82
CA LEU A 157 1.85 -22.87 5.28
C LEU A 157 0.55 -23.63 4.97
N ARG A 158 -0.42 -23.01 4.28
CA ARG A 158 -1.67 -23.68 3.94
C ARG A 158 -1.41 -24.91 3.05
N PRO A 159 -2.18 -26.00 3.20
CA PRO A 159 -1.93 -27.26 2.48
C PRO A 159 -1.80 -27.13 0.96
N GLY A 160 -2.52 -26.18 0.34
CA GLY A 160 -2.45 -25.95 -1.11
C GLY A 160 -1.25 -25.15 -1.60
N ILE A 161 -0.44 -24.55 -0.73
CA ILE A 161 0.68 -23.68 -1.12
C ILE A 161 1.93 -24.48 -1.48
N GLN A 162 2.28 -25.50 -0.70
CA GLN A 162 3.49 -26.30 -0.94
C GLN A 162 3.50 -26.96 -2.34
N PRO A 163 2.42 -27.62 -2.81
CA PRO A 163 2.39 -28.17 -4.17
C PRO A 163 2.54 -27.11 -5.25
N LYS A 164 1.94 -25.91 -5.06
CA LYS A 164 2.07 -24.79 -6.00
C LYS A 164 3.49 -24.25 -6.04
N LEU A 165 4.15 -24.17 -4.89
CA LEU A 165 5.53 -23.74 -4.77
C LEU A 165 6.46 -24.71 -5.52
N GLU A 166 6.27 -26.02 -5.34
CA GLU A 166 7.00 -27.07 -6.07
C GLU A 166 6.74 -27.01 -7.58
N ALA A 167 5.49 -26.82 -8.00
CA ALA A 167 5.13 -26.65 -9.41
C ALA A 167 5.82 -25.43 -10.03
N LEU A 168 5.88 -24.29 -9.32
CA LEU A 168 6.61 -23.10 -9.78
C LEU A 168 8.12 -23.34 -9.87
N ARG A 169 8.70 -24.10 -8.92
CA ARG A 169 10.12 -24.49 -8.98
C ARG A 169 10.42 -25.36 -10.19
N ALA A 170 9.56 -26.34 -10.49
CA ALA A 170 9.72 -27.21 -11.64
C ALA A 170 9.51 -26.46 -12.97
N LEU A 171 8.49 -25.60 -13.05
CA LEU A 171 8.18 -24.81 -14.24
C LEU A 171 9.32 -23.85 -14.64
N TYR A 172 10.02 -23.30 -13.64
CA TYR A 172 11.11 -22.36 -13.84
C TYR A 172 12.46 -22.93 -13.41
N GLU A 173 12.65 -24.25 -13.55
CA GLU A 173 13.90 -24.91 -13.24
C GLU A 173 15.08 -24.27 -14.00
N GLY A 174 16.19 -24.05 -13.29
CA GLY A 174 17.38 -23.38 -13.83
C GLY A 174 17.22 -21.88 -14.09
N LYS A 175 16.06 -21.29 -13.79
CA LYS A 175 15.80 -19.85 -13.95
C LYS A 175 15.65 -19.16 -12.60
N ARG A 176 15.97 -17.86 -12.57
CA ARG A 176 15.70 -16.97 -11.44
C ARG A 176 14.34 -16.30 -11.60
N ILE A 177 13.57 -16.23 -10.53
CA ILE A 177 12.23 -15.64 -10.51
C ILE A 177 12.27 -14.26 -9.86
N ILE A 178 11.94 -13.22 -10.62
CA ILE A 178 11.64 -11.89 -10.10
C ILE A 178 10.13 -11.77 -9.93
N VAL A 179 9.66 -11.29 -8.78
CA VAL A 179 8.23 -11.06 -8.51
C VAL A 179 7.90 -9.58 -8.32
N GLY A 180 6.77 -9.17 -8.89
CA GLY A 180 6.11 -7.90 -8.62
C GLY A 180 4.60 -8.08 -8.48
N ARG A 181 3.96 -7.32 -7.58
CA ARG A 181 2.49 -7.25 -7.48
C ARG A 181 2.09 -5.81 -7.25
N ASP A 182 1.33 -5.26 -8.18
CA ASP A 182 0.95 -3.86 -8.16
C ASP A 182 -0.41 -3.66 -8.83
N LYS A 183 -1.13 -2.62 -8.41
CA LYS A 183 -2.22 -2.11 -9.21
C LYS A 183 -1.67 -1.48 -10.48
N LEU A 184 -2.41 -1.64 -11.57
CA LEU A 184 -2.03 -1.00 -12.83
C LEU A 184 -2.45 0.47 -12.80
N ASP A 185 -1.67 1.24 -12.04
CA ASP A 185 -1.86 2.66 -11.77
C ASP A 185 -0.57 3.43 -12.12
N VAL A 186 -0.73 4.68 -12.55
CA VAL A 186 0.37 5.58 -12.92
C VAL A 186 1.39 5.77 -11.80
N VAL A 187 0.98 5.72 -10.52
CA VAL A 187 1.90 5.90 -9.39
C VAL A 187 2.56 4.60 -8.93
N LYS A 188 2.08 3.44 -9.38
CA LYS A 188 2.61 2.13 -8.94
C LYS A 188 3.81 1.64 -9.75
N GLY A 189 4.14 2.34 -10.84
CA GLY A 189 5.43 2.19 -11.51
C GLY A 189 5.67 0.84 -12.20
N VAL A 190 4.59 0.17 -12.63
CA VAL A 190 4.68 -1.10 -13.39
C VAL A 190 5.47 -0.92 -14.69
N VAL A 191 5.24 0.20 -15.40
CA VAL A 191 5.96 0.51 -16.65
C VAL A 191 7.46 0.66 -16.40
N GLN A 192 7.86 1.35 -15.33
CA GLN A 192 9.25 1.52 -14.93
C GLN A 192 9.91 0.17 -14.64
N LYS A 193 9.19 -0.71 -13.93
CA LYS A 193 9.67 -2.07 -13.66
C LYS A 193 9.92 -2.88 -14.93
N LEU A 194 8.96 -2.87 -15.85
CA LEU A 194 9.07 -3.60 -17.11
C LEU A 194 10.22 -3.08 -17.97
N ARG A 195 10.39 -1.75 -18.06
CA ARG A 195 11.52 -1.13 -18.78
C ARG A 195 12.86 -1.40 -18.11
N ALA A 196 12.91 -1.41 -16.78
CA ALA A 196 14.13 -1.78 -16.06
C ALA A 196 14.49 -3.25 -16.28
N PHE A 197 13.50 -4.13 -16.39
CA PHE A 197 13.73 -5.54 -16.75
C PHE A 197 14.23 -5.69 -18.19
N GLU A 198 13.67 -4.96 -19.15
CA GLU A 198 14.22 -4.88 -20.51
C GLU A 198 15.68 -4.41 -20.48
N LYS A 199 15.97 -3.36 -19.70
CA LYS A 199 17.33 -2.85 -19.52
C LYS A 199 18.27 -3.84 -18.84
N LEU A 200 17.80 -4.63 -17.86
CA LEU A 200 18.56 -5.73 -17.26
C LEU A 200 19.01 -6.72 -18.34
N LEU A 201 18.12 -7.10 -19.26
CA LEU A 201 18.46 -8.03 -20.34
C LEU A 201 19.43 -7.44 -21.36
N GLN A 202 19.39 -6.11 -21.58
CA GLN A 202 20.32 -5.40 -22.45
C GLN A 202 21.72 -5.24 -21.82
N ASP A 203 21.77 -4.77 -20.57
CA ASP A 203 23.01 -4.46 -19.87
C ASP A 203 23.71 -5.74 -19.35
N TYR A 204 22.94 -6.80 -19.09
CA TYR A 204 23.42 -8.07 -18.56
C TYR A 204 22.88 -9.27 -19.36
N PRO A 205 23.38 -9.50 -20.60
CA PRO A 205 22.87 -10.53 -21.50
C PRO A 205 22.92 -11.96 -20.95
N GLN A 206 23.74 -12.23 -19.93
CA GLN A 206 23.79 -13.53 -19.25
C GLN A 206 22.46 -13.94 -18.61
N TRP A 207 21.55 -12.98 -18.37
CA TRP A 207 20.22 -13.24 -17.83
C TRP A 207 19.20 -13.68 -18.90
N ILE A 208 19.48 -13.48 -20.19
CA ILE A 208 18.59 -13.91 -21.27
C ILE A 208 18.37 -15.42 -21.18
N GLY A 209 17.10 -15.83 -21.11
CA GLY A 209 16.70 -17.23 -20.92
C GLY A 209 16.91 -17.80 -19.51
N LYS A 210 17.59 -17.08 -18.61
CA LYS A 210 17.90 -17.51 -17.22
C LYS A 210 17.13 -16.75 -16.15
N VAL A 211 16.36 -15.72 -16.50
CA VAL A 211 15.51 -14.97 -15.56
C VAL A 211 14.09 -14.84 -16.10
N VAL A 212 13.10 -14.83 -15.21
CA VAL A 212 11.70 -14.54 -15.50
C VAL A 212 11.19 -13.45 -14.57
N LEU A 213 10.47 -12.47 -15.13
CA LEU A 213 9.71 -11.50 -14.35
C LEU A 213 8.23 -11.90 -14.32
N ILE A 214 7.71 -12.16 -13.13
CA ILE A 214 6.31 -12.47 -12.89
C ILE A 214 5.65 -11.25 -12.24
N GLN A 215 4.92 -10.48 -13.05
CA GLN A 215 4.19 -9.31 -12.59
C GLN A 215 2.69 -9.62 -12.45
N VAL A 216 2.23 -9.70 -11.21
CA VAL A 216 0.79 -9.79 -10.88
C VAL A 216 0.21 -8.38 -10.91
N THR A 217 -0.89 -8.19 -11.64
CA THR A 217 -1.58 -6.91 -11.69
C THR A 217 -3.04 -7.03 -11.28
N SER A 218 -3.54 -6.00 -10.61
CA SER A 218 -4.97 -5.82 -10.35
C SER A 218 -5.45 -4.51 -10.98
N PRO A 219 -6.73 -4.40 -11.37
CA PRO A 219 -7.30 -3.15 -11.87
C PRO A 219 -7.15 -2.02 -10.84
N ALA A 220 -6.92 -0.80 -11.31
CA ALA A 220 -6.99 0.42 -10.50
C ALA A 220 -8.36 1.09 -10.71
N LEU A 221 -8.82 1.87 -9.73
CA LEU A 221 -10.05 2.67 -9.87
C LEU A 221 -9.90 3.75 -10.95
N SER A 222 -8.71 4.35 -11.05
CA SER A 222 -8.27 5.24 -12.13
C SER A 222 -7.68 4.45 -13.29
N ASP A 223 -8.46 3.49 -13.80
CA ASP A 223 -8.04 2.62 -14.88
C ASP A 223 -7.62 3.45 -16.11
N SER A 224 -6.37 3.27 -16.55
CA SER A 224 -5.78 4.01 -17.67
C SER A 224 -5.58 3.07 -18.86
N PRO A 225 -6.42 3.15 -19.91
CA PRO A 225 -6.23 2.38 -21.13
C PRO A 225 -4.86 2.61 -21.76
N LYS A 226 -4.31 3.83 -21.63
CA LYS A 226 -2.97 4.18 -22.10
C LYS A 226 -1.89 3.40 -21.35
N LEU A 227 -1.98 3.31 -20.02
CA LEU A 227 -1.03 2.57 -19.20
C LEU A 227 -1.09 1.06 -19.50
N LYS A 228 -2.30 0.51 -19.66
CA LYS A 228 -2.51 -0.87 -20.11
C LYS A 228 -1.85 -1.14 -21.45
N LYS A 229 -2.08 -0.28 -22.43
CA LYS A 229 -1.47 -0.39 -23.76
C LYS A 229 0.06 -0.36 -23.68
N GLN A 230 0.63 0.61 -22.96
CA GLN A 230 2.08 0.73 -22.78
C GLN A 230 2.69 -0.50 -22.10
N ALA A 231 2.06 -1.00 -21.03
CA ALA A 231 2.54 -2.20 -20.34
C ALA A 231 2.52 -3.41 -21.30
N SER A 232 1.43 -3.60 -22.05
CA SER A 232 1.29 -4.68 -23.03
C SER A 232 2.30 -4.59 -24.17
N GLU A 233 2.62 -3.39 -24.66
CA GLU A 233 3.63 -3.17 -25.71
C GLU A 233 5.03 -3.60 -25.23
N ILE A 234 5.43 -3.18 -24.03
CA ILE A 234 6.73 -3.56 -23.45
C ILE A 234 6.79 -5.08 -23.23
N VAL A 235 5.72 -5.64 -22.68
CA VAL A 235 5.52 -7.07 -22.47
C VAL A 235 5.66 -7.86 -23.78
N ALA A 236 5.12 -7.35 -24.89
CA ALA A 236 5.24 -7.96 -26.21
C ALA A 236 6.67 -7.89 -26.77
N ASN A 237 7.40 -6.81 -26.51
CA ASN A 237 8.78 -6.62 -26.97
C ASN A 237 9.78 -7.51 -26.22
N ILE A 238 9.57 -7.75 -24.92
CA ILE A 238 10.45 -8.57 -24.07
C ILE A 238 10.31 -10.09 -24.35
N ASN A 239 9.24 -10.48 -25.05
CA ASN A 239 8.53 -11.73 -24.80
C ASN A 239 9.31 -13.04 -25.12
N VAL A 240 9.85 -13.66 -24.07
CA VAL A 240 9.96 -15.12 -23.94
C VAL A 240 9.13 -15.56 -22.71
N GLY A 241 7.80 -15.61 -22.88
CA GLY A 241 6.87 -16.38 -22.04
C GLY A 241 6.01 -15.56 -21.06
N HIS A 242 4.78 -15.21 -21.46
CA HIS A 242 3.74 -14.74 -20.53
C HIS A 242 2.84 -15.89 -20.09
N GLN A 243 2.77 -16.15 -18.78
CA GLN A 243 1.75 -17.00 -18.18
C GLN A 243 0.98 -16.22 -17.12
N ARG A 244 -0.36 -16.32 -17.16
CA ARG A 244 -1.24 -15.77 -16.13
C ARG A 244 -1.20 -16.69 -14.90
N ILE A 245 -0.62 -16.20 -13.82
CA ILE A 245 -0.68 -16.84 -12.51
C ILE A 245 -2.00 -16.48 -11.83
N LYS A 246 -2.70 -17.48 -11.28
CA LYS A 246 -3.93 -17.25 -10.52
C LYS A 246 -3.62 -16.56 -9.19
N LYS A 247 -4.51 -15.69 -8.71
CA LYS A 247 -4.34 -14.93 -7.45
C LYS A 247 -4.04 -15.86 -6.25
N ASP A 248 -4.57 -17.09 -6.27
CA ASP A 248 -4.41 -18.11 -5.23
C ASP A 248 -3.00 -18.70 -5.11
N GLU A 249 -2.07 -18.32 -5.99
CA GLU A 249 -0.68 -18.81 -5.99
C GLU A 249 0.30 -17.75 -5.49
N PHE A 250 -0.20 -16.58 -5.09
CA PHE A 250 0.64 -15.44 -4.73
C PHE A 250 1.63 -15.76 -3.61
N TYR A 251 1.21 -16.43 -2.54
CA TYR A 251 2.13 -16.80 -1.45
C TYR A 251 3.16 -17.86 -1.87
N ALA A 252 2.79 -18.81 -2.72
CA ALA A 252 3.75 -19.75 -3.31
C ALA A 252 4.79 -19.00 -4.17
N LEU A 253 4.32 -18.02 -4.95
CA LEU A 253 5.16 -17.16 -5.78
C LEU A 253 6.12 -16.30 -4.94
N LEU A 254 5.63 -15.66 -3.87
CA LEU A 254 6.48 -14.88 -2.95
C LEU A 254 7.55 -15.76 -2.32
N SER A 255 7.22 -16.99 -1.94
CA SER A 255 8.14 -17.92 -1.28
C SER A 255 9.20 -18.52 -2.22
N VAL A 256 8.89 -18.72 -3.51
CA VAL A 256 9.83 -19.28 -4.50
C VAL A 256 10.73 -18.23 -5.16
N ALA A 257 10.26 -16.97 -5.20
CA ALA A 257 10.95 -15.87 -5.87
C ALA A 257 12.40 -15.70 -5.39
N ASP A 258 13.28 -15.40 -6.32
CA ASP A 258 14.69 -15.09 -6.09
C ASP A 258 14.92 -13.59 -5.84
N LEU A 259 13.97 -12.73 -6.23
CA LEU A 259 14.03 -11.28 -6.06
C LEU A 259 12.63 -10.67 -6.01
N GLY A 260 12.34 -9.80 -5.04
CA GLY A 260 11.15 -8.95 -5.06
C GLY A 260 11.49 -7.57 -5.61
N VAL A 261 10.70 -7.02 -6.54
CA VAL A 261 10.94 -5.70 -7.12
C VAL A 261 9.73 -4.79 -6.98
N ILE A 262 9.93 -3.66 -6.33
CA ILE A 262 8.91 -2.68 -5.96
C ILE A 262 9.37 -1.29 -6.42
N THR A 263 8.69 -0.75 -7.42
CA THR A 263 9.09 0.49 -8.12
C THR A 263 8.00 1.57 -8.15
N PRO A 264 7.14 1.72 -7.13
CA PRO A 264 6.12 2.76 -7.17
C PRO A 264 6.80 4.13 -7.18
N LEU A 265 6.23 5.05 -7.93
CA LEU A 265 6.68 6.44 -8.02
C LEU A 265 6.25 7.24 -6.79
N ARG A 266 5.13 6.84 -6.18
CA ARG A 266 4.62 7.41 -4.92
C ARG A 266 3.77 6.37 -4.20
N ASP A 267 4.15 6.04 -2.98
CA ASP A 267 3.39 5.11 -2.15
C ASP A 267 3.50 5.48 -0.66
N GLY A 268 2.37 5.51 0.04
CA GLY A 268 2.36 5.78 1.48
C GLY A 268 2.86 4.57 2.27
N MET A 269 2.45 3.37 1.86
CA MET A 269 2.88 2.11 2.46
C MET A 269 2.75 0.99 1.44
N ASN A 270 3.69 0.05 1.43
CA ASN A 270 3.64 -1.11 0.54
C ASN A 270 3.55 -2.40 1.36
N THR A 271 2.42 -3.09 1.26
CA THR A 271 2.19 -4.33 2.00
C THR A 271 2.87 -5.53 1.35
N MET A 272 3.07 -5.50 0.03
CA MET A 272 3.74 -6.60 -0.68
C MET A 272 5.20 -6.76 -0.21
N SER A 273 5.92 -5.66 0.05
CA SER A 273 7.28 -5.75 0.61
C SER A 273 7.30 -6.50 1.93
N MET A 274 6.34 -6.23 2.82
CA MET A 274 6.24 -6.92 4.11
C MET A 274 5.85 -8.38 3.95
N GLU A 275 4.86 -8.68 3.11
CA GLU A 275 4.43 -10.04 2.80
C GLU A 275 5.56 -10.87 2.18
N PHE A 276 6.34 -10.27 1.28
CA PHE A 276 7.52 -10.89 0.67
C PHE A 276 8.59 -11.22 1.71
N VAL A 277 8.95 -10.27 2.57
CA VAL A 277 9.91 -10.49 3.65
C VAL A 277 9.43 -11.61 4.59
N ILE A 278 8.15 -11.63 4.96
CA ILE A 278 7.62 -12.70 5.82
C ILE A 278 7.67 -14.06 5.11
N ALA A 279 7.28 -14.13 3.83
CA ALA A 279 7.27 -15.35 3.04
C ALA A 279 8.68 -15.93 2.79
N GLN A 280 9.71 -15.07 2.77
CA GLN A 280 11.10 -15.46 2.52
C GLN A 280 11.82 -16.02 3.74
N ASN A 281 11.27 -15.82 4.95
CA ASN A 281 11.89 -16.28 6.19
C ASN A 281 12.04 -17.80 6.26
N SER A 282 11.10 -18.55 5.69
CA SER A 282 11.16 -20.02 5.61
C SER A 282 11.83 -20.54 4.34
N THR A 283 12.29 -19.66 3.43
CA THR A 283 12.85 -20.06 2.13
C THR A 283 14.24 -19.46 1.90
N LYS A 284 14.44 -18.72 0.81
CA LYS A 284 15.74 -18.31 0.25
C LYS A 284 16.29 -17.02 0.87
N LYS A 285 15.50 -16.31 1.69
CA LYS A 285 15.84 -14.99 2.24
C LYS A 285 16.15 -14.01 1.12
N SER A 286 15.45 -14.15 0.00
CA SER A 286 15.71 -13.40 -1.22
C SER A 286 15.61 -11.90 -1.00
N PRO A 287 16.45 -11.11 -1.68
CA PRO A 287 16.51 -9.67 -1.48
C PRO A 287 15.30 -8.98 -2.09
N LEU A 288 15.11 -7.73 -1.66
CA LEU A 288 14.07 -6.82 -2.13
C LEU A 288 14.73 -5.60 -2.77
N VAL A 289 14.24 -5.18 -3.93
CA VAL A 289 14.51 -3.89 -4.56
C VAL A 289 13.33 -2.97 -4.27
N LEU A 290 13.60 -1.78 -3.72
CA LEU A 290 12.57 -0.86 -3.22
C LEU A 290 12.97 0.60 -3.46
N PHE A 291 12.00 1.49 -3.72
CA PHE A 291 12.28 2.93 -3.81
C PHE A 291 12.53 3.56 -2.43
N GLU A 292 13.64 4.32 -2.31
CA GLU A 292 14.10 4.99 -1.09
C GLU A 292 13.07 5.96 -0.46
N VAL A 293 12.19 6.56 -1.27
CA VAL A 293 11.23 7.60 -0.80
C VAL A 293 9.88 7.01 -0.39
N MET A 294 9.72 5.69 -0.45
CA MET A 294 8.48 5.05 0.02
C MET A 294 8.34 5.15 1.53
N GLY A 295 7.10 5.23 2.04
CA GLY A 295 6.89 5.27 3.49
C GLY A 295 7.40 4.05 4.25
N ILE A 296 7.62 2.93 3.57
CA ILE A 296 8.18 1.69 4.14
C ILE A 296 9.72 1.64 4.12
N SER A 297 10.41 2.59 3.46
CA SER A 297 11.85 2.48 3.19
C SER A 297 12.69 2.44 4.46
N ASN A 298 12.33 3.21 5.49
CA ASN A 298 12.99 3.19 6.79
C ASN A 298 12.88 1.82 7.49
N ASN A 299 11.77 1.12 7.30
CA ASN A 299 11.54 -0.23 7.83
C ASN A 299 12.23 -1.31 6.97
N MET A 300 12.68 -0.95 5.77
CA MET A 300 13.31 -1.80 4.76
C MET A 300 14.72 -1.30 4.43
N SER A 301 15.47 -0.80 5.42
CA SER A 301 16.75 -0.13 5.18
C SER A 301 17.81 -1.00 4.50
N GLU A 302 17.70 -2.33 4.62
CA GLU A 302 18.64 -3.29 4.01
C GLU A 302 18.21 -3.74 2.60
N ALA A 303 17.05 -3.30 2.13
CA ALA A 303 16.64 -3.50 0.74
C ALA A 303 17.58 -2.75 -0.21
N LEU A 304 17.68 -3.23 -1.44
CA LEU A 304 18.37 -2.55 -2.51
C LEU A 304 17.56 -1.31 -2.90
N GLN A 305 17.97 -0.16 -2.37
CA GLN A 305 17.29 1.11 -2.60
C GLN A 305 17.60 1.63 -4.00
N ILE A 306 16.57 2.04 -4.73
CA ILE A 306 16.67 2.50 -6.12
C ILE A 306 15.89 3.78 -6.35
N ASN A 307 16.21 4.56 -7.37
CA ASN A 307 15.28 5.53 -7.97
C ASN A 307 14.55 4.90 -9.18
N PRO A 308 13.22 4.74 -9.18
CA PRO A 308 12.48 4.08 -10.26
C PRO A 308 12.50 4.86 -11.59
N TRP A 309 12.90 6.13 -11.58
CA TRP A 309 13.13 6.91 -12.80
C TRP A 309 14.47 6.60 -13.46
N ASN A 310 15.42 6.08 -12.71
CA ASN A 310 16.72 5.65 -13.21
C ASN A 310 16.69 4.16 -13.55
N LEU A 311 16.30 3.84 -14.78
CA LEU A 311 16.16 2.45 -15.22
C LEU A 311 17.46 1.65 -15.10
N GLY A 312 18.63 2.30 -15.26
CA GLY A 312 19.93 1.64 -15.14
C GLY A 312 20.26 1.25 -13.71
N GLU A 313 19.92 2.10 -12.75
CA GLU A 313 20.04 1.79 -11.33
C GLU A 313 19.10 0.65 -10.92
N VAL A 314 17.87 0.65 -11.40
CA VAL A 314 16.94 -0.48 -11.16
C VAL A 314 17.47 -1.78 -11.78
N ALA A 315 17.98 -1.74 -13.01
CA ALA A 315 18.57 -2.90 -13.67
C ALA A 315 19.82 -3.41 -12.93
N ALA A 316 20.71 -2.51 -12.49
CA ALA A 316 21.88 -2.87 -11.70
C ALA A 316 21.50 -3.48 -10.35
N ALA A 317 20.49 -2.94 -9.66
CA ALA A 317 19.97 -3.51 -8.43
C ALA A 317 19.31 -4.87 -8.64
N MET A 318 18.59 -5.07 -9.75
CA MET A 318 18.09 -6.40 -10.14
C MET A 318 19.24 -7.38 -10.32
N HIS A 319 20.27 -7.00 -11.09
CA HIS A 319 21.46 -7.83 -11.27
C HIS A 319 22.12 -8.19 -9.94
N GLN A 320 22.38 -7.20 -9.08
CA GLN A 320 22.96 -7.38 -7.75
C GLN A 320 22.13 -8.33 -6.90
N GLY A 321 20.80 -8.15 -6.87
CA GLY A 321 19.92 -9.02 -6.09
C GLY A 321 19.91 -10.48 -6.57
N LEU A 322 20.05 -10.69 -7.87
CA LEU A 322 20.09 -12.02 -8.48
C LEU A 322 21.45 -12.73 -8.31
N THR A 323 22.54 -11.99 -8.13
CA THR A 323 23.89 -12.52 -7.91
C THR A 323 24.33 -12.55 -6.44
N MET A 324 23.48 -12.04 -5.53
CA MET A 324 23.77 -11.95 -4.10
C MET A 324 24.07 -13.32 -3.47
N SER A 325 25.10 -13.37 -2.62
CA SER A 325 25.44 -14.56 -1.83
C SER A 325 24.36 -14.89 -0.81
N ASP A 326 24.32 -16.12 -0.32
CA ASP A 326 23.33 -16.50 0.69
C ASP A 326 23.62 -15.86 2.06
N GLU A 327 24.88 -15.54 2.35
CA GLU A 327 25.32 -14.78 3.53
C GLU A 327 24.76 -13.36 3.51
N ASP A 328 24.97 -12.63 2.40
CA ASP A 328 24.48 -11.26 2.22
C ASP A 328 22.94 -11.22 2.25
N LYS A 329 22.28 -12.23 1.65
CA LYS A 329 20.83 -12.37 1.71
C LYS A 329 20.34 -12.50 3.14
N LEU A 330 20.96 -13.38 3.92
CA LEU A 330 20.59 -13.61 5.31
C LEU A 330 20.75 -12.34 6.14
N GLU A 331 21.88 -11.65 6.01
CA GLU A 331 22.15 -10.39 6.72
C GLU A 331 21.08 -9.34 6.40
N ARG A 332 20.83 -9.11 5.10
CA ARG A 332 19.86 -8.13 4.62
C ARG A 332 18.42 -8.50 4.97
N HIS A 333 18.10 -9.78 5.10
CA HIS A 333 16.77 -10.25 5.43
C HIS A 333 16.41 -10.04 6.91
N ASN A 334 17.36 -10.28 7.83
CA ASN A 334 17.09 -10.36 9.26
C ASN A 334 16.48 -9.08 9.84
N LYS A 335 16.99 -7.92 9.45
CA LYS A 335 16.53 -6.63 10.00
C LYS A 335 15.12 -6.24 9.53
N PRO A 336 14.79 -6.24 8.22
CA PRO A 336 13.43 -6.08 7.75
C PRO A 336 12.47 -7.12 8.35
N TYR A 337 12.88 -8.39 8.44
CA TYR A 337 12.04 -9.45 9.02
C TYR A 337 11.68 -9.16 10.49
N LYS A 338 12.66 -8.77 11.31
CA LYS A 338 12.42 -8.36 12.70
C LYS A 338 11.43 -7.20 12.78
N ILE A 339 11.55 -6.22 11.89
CA ILE A 339 10.66 -5.05 11.88
C ILE A 339 9.23 -5.44 11.51
N VAL A 340 9.01 -6.15 10.41
CA VAL A 340 7.65 -6.50 9.93
C VAL A 340 6.97 -7.56 10.78
N SER A 341 7.74 -8.34 11.54
CA SER A 341 7.19 -9.32 12.49
C SER A 341 6.70 -8.70 13.80
N THR A 342 7.23 -7.52 14.19
CA THR A 342 6.82 -6.82 15.41
C THR A 342 5.92 -5.61 15.14
N HIS A 343 6.09 -4.93 14.00
CA HIS A 343 5.23 -3.82 13.56
C HIS A 343 4.13 -4.38 12.67
N THR A 344 3.10 -4.93 13.31
CA THR A 344 1.96 -5.60 12.68
C THR A 344 0.74 -4.69 12.59
N SER A 345 -0.30 -5.14 11.89
CA SER A 345 -1.61 -4.48 11.90
C SER A 345 -2.18 -4.37 13.32
N HIS A 346 -1.95 -5.37 14.18
CA HIS A 346 -2.45 -5.34 15.56
C HIS A 346 -1.70 -4.31 16.41
N THR A 347 -0.37 -4.24 16.30
CA THR A 347 0.41 -3.25 17.05
C THR A 347 0.14 -1.84 16.53
N TRP A 348 -0.05 -1.68 15.22
CA TRP A 348 -0.49 -0.42 14.62
C TRP A 348 -1.84 0.04 15.20
N ALA A 349 -2.85 -0.85 15.22
CA ALA A 349 -4.16 -0.53 15.75
C ALA A 349 -4.11 -0.16 17.24
N ALA A 350 -3.34 -0.91 18.04
CA ALA A 350 -3.15 -0.63 19.46
C ALA A 350 -2.44 0.70 19.70
N MET A 351 -1.39 1.02 18.92
CA MET A 351 -0.69 2.30 19.00
C MET A 351 -1.62 3.45 18.65
N LEU A 352 -2.40 3.33 17.58
CA LEU A 352 -3.30 4.39 17.15
C LEU A 352 -4.47 4.60 18.14
N ALA A 353 -5.00 3.53 18.73
CA ALA A 353 -5.96 3.62 19.83
C ALA A 353 -5.35 4.32 21.06
N LYS A 354 -4.12 3.96 21.44
CA LYS A 354 -3.40 4.63 22.54
C LYS A 354 -3.22 6.12 22.28
N MET A 355 -2.75 6.49 21.08
CA MET A 355 -2.57 7.88 20.67
C MET A 355 -3.89 8.68 20.71
N LEU A 356 -5.01 8.03 20.37
CA LEU A 356 -6.34 8.64 20.41
C LEU A 356 -6.82 8.85 21.86
N ILE A 357 -6.66 7.84 22.73
CA ILE A 357 -7.01 7.95 24.17
C ILE A 357 -6.21 9.07 24.84
N GLU A 358 -4.92 9.21 24.52
CA GLU A 358 -4.07 10.27 25.05
C GLU A 358 -4.62 11.68 24.74
N GLN A 359 -5.38 11.85 23.65
CA GLN A 359 -6.01 13.14 23.33
C GLN A 359 -7.16 13.49 24.28
N PHE A 360 -7.87 12.49 24.79
CA PHE A 360 -8.96 12.71 25.73
C PHE A 360 -8.46 12.96 27.15
N THR A 361 -7.38 12.28 27.58
CA THR A 361 -6.77 12.52 28.90
C THR A 361 -6.06 13.86 29.00
N ALA A 362 -5.65 14.46 27.88
CA ALA A 362 -5.01 15.77 27.85
C ALA A 362 -6.02 16.93 27.88
N ALA A 363 -7.32 16.65 27.74
CA ALA A 363 -8.42 17.62 27.74
C ALA A 363 -9.14 17.74 29.09
N ILE A 364 -8.73 16.91 30.08
CA ILE A 364 -9.11 16.96 31.50
C ILE A 364 -7.92 17.52 32.26
#